data_AF-D7VL21-F1
#
_entry.id   AF-D7VL21-F1
#
_cell.length_a   1.000
_cell.length_b   1.000
_cell.length_c   1.000
_cell.angle_alpha   90.00
_cell.angle_beta   90.00
_cell.angle_gamma   90.00
#
_symmetry.space_group_name_H-M   'P 1'
#
loop_
_entity.id
_entity.type
_entity.pdbx_description
1 polymer ?
#
loop_
_entity_poly.entity_id
_entity_poly.type
_entity_poly.pdbx_seq_one_letter_code
_entity_poly.pdbx_strand_id
1 'polypeptide(L)' 'MKIEEHNLNNIKIAEILSAARIINTSQDGLDLLGNLYYQGFDKIVIHKGNITPDFF' A
#
# COMPACT_ATOMS: atom_id res chain seq x y z
N MET A 1 1.96 10.33 4.29
CA MET A 1 1.54 8.93 4.12
C MET A 1 1.34 8.33 5.50
N LYS A 2 0.21 7.67 5.74
CA LYS A 2 -0.06 6.88 6.96
C LYS A 2 -0.40 5.46 6.52
N ILE A 3 0.06 4.47 7.29
CA ILE A 3 -0.36 3.08 7.15
C ILE A 3 -1.35 2.83 8.29
N GLU A 4 -2.61 2.57 7.96
CA GLU A 4 -3.60 2.10 8.93
C GLU A 4 -3.53 0.57 8.95
N GLU A 5 -3.35 0.00 10.14
CA GLU A 5 -3.36 -1.45 10.33
C GLU A 5 -4.80 -1.92 10.61
N HIS A 6 -5.26 -2.88 9.81
CA HIS A 6 -6.49 -3.62 10.06
C HIS A 6 -6.16 -5.09 10.30
N ASN A 7 -6.82 -5.70 11.29
CA ASN A 7 -6.70 -7.13 11.56
C ASN A 7 -8.06 -7.80 11.36
N LEU A 8 -8.15 -8.72 10.42
CA LEU A 8 -9.37 -9.49 10.15
C LEU A 8 -9.02 -10.97 10.04
N ASN A 9 -9.56 -11.81 10.92
CA ASN A 9 -9.32 -13.26 10.92
C ASN A 9 -7.82 -13.62 10.85
N ASN A 10 -7.00 -12.95 11.67
CA ASN A 10 -5.53 -13.07 11.71
C ASN A 10 -4.79 -12.63 10.43
N ILE A 11 -5.46 -11.98 9.48
CA ILE A 11 -4.84 -11.35 8.32
C ILE A 11 -4.53 -9.90 8.68
N LYS A 12 -3.25 -9.53 8.63
CA LYS A 12 -2.79 -8.14 8.77
C LYS A 12 -2.92 -7.42 7.44
N ILE A 13 -3.73 -6.38 7.39
CA ILE A 13 -4.01 -5.59 6.19
C ILE A 13 -3.46 -4.17 6.42
N ALA A 14 -2.58 -3.74 5.52
CA ALA A 14 -2.10 -2.36 5.47
C ALA A 14 -3.00 -1.54 4.55
N GLU A 15 -3.74 -0.58 5.09
CA GLU A 15 -4.40 0.44 4.27
C GLU A 15 -3.51 1.68 4.17
N ILE A 16 -3.23 2.11 2.94
CA ILE A 16 -2.38 3.26 2.70
C ILE A 16 -3.20 4.52 2.51
N LEU A 17 -3.10 5.44 3.46
CA LEU A 17 -3.78 6.73 3.44
C LEU A 17 -2.80 7.84 3.07
N SER A 18 -3.04 8.48 1.93
CA SER A 18 -2.21 9.59 1.45
C SER A 18 -3.03 10.60 0.66
N ALA A 19 -2.76 11.89 0.87
CA ALA A 19 -3.32 12.98 0.06
C ALA A 19 -2.64 13.11 -1.32
N ALA A 20 -1.48 12.48 -1.50
CA ALA A 20 -0.69 12.52 -2.74
C ALA A 20 -0.50 11.12 -3.34
N ARG A 21 -0.16 11.06 -4.63
CA ARG A 21 0.23 9.82 -5.30
C ARG A 21 1.53 9.28 -4.71
N ILE A 22 1.55 7.98 -4.40
CA ILE A 22 2.71 7.31 -3.79
C ILE A 22 3.33 6.27 -4.72
N ILE A 23 2.55 5.71 -5.67
CA ILE A 23 3.05 4.81 -6.71
C ILE A 23 2.98 5.55 -8.04
N ASN A 24 4.09 6.14 -8.47
CA ASN A 24 4.24 6.74 -9.80
C ASN A 24 4.90 5.77 -10.78
N THR A 25 5.76 4.89 -10.27
CA THR A 25 6.52 3.91 -11.06
C THR A 25 6.35 2.49 -10.51
N SER A 26 6.76 1.48 -11.29
CA SER A 26 6.83 0.10 -10.81
C SER A 26 7.82 -0.06 -9.64
N GLN A 27 8.89 0.73 -9.59
CA GLN A 27 9.86 0.69 -8.50
C GLN A 27 9.25 1.18 -7.19
N ASP A 28 8.47 2.28 -7.21
CA ASP A 28 7.76 2.77 -6.03
C ASP A 28 6.83 1.70 -5.44
N GLY A 29 6.15 0.96 -6.32
CA GLY A 29 5.29 -0.16 -5.94
C GLY A 29 6.07 -1.31 -5.31
N LEU A 30 7.22 -1.68 -5.90
CA LEU A 30 8.10 -2.72 -5.36
C LEU A 30 8.67 -2.34 -3.99
N ASP A 31 9.12 -1.10 -3.82
CA ASP A 31 9.67 -0.59 -2.57
C ASP A 31 8.62 -0.60 -1.45
N LEU A 32 7.38 -0.18 -1.77
CA LEU A 32 6.26 -0.22 -0.83
C LEU A 32 5.93 -1.66 -0.42
N LEU A 33 5.83 -2.58 -1.38
CA LEU A 33 5.56 -3.99 -1.10
C LEU A 33 6.64 -4.61 -0.22
N GLY A 34 7.92 -4.36 -0.51
CA GLY A 34 9.03 -4.86 0.31
C GLY A 34 8.98 -4.35 1.74
N ASN A 35 8.66 -3.07 1.94
CA ASN A 35 8.52 -2.47 3.26
C ASN A 35 7.37 -3.10 4.06
N LEU A 36 6.18 -3.23 3.45
CA LEU A 36 5.02 -3.82 4.11
C LEU A 36 5.20 -5.31 4.41
N TYR A 37 5.88 -6.05 3.51
CA TYR A 37 6.23 -7.44 3.75
C TYR A 37 7.17 -7.58 4.96
N TYR A 38 8.18 -6.72 5.08
CA TYR A 38 9.07 -6.71 6.25
C TYR A 38 8.33 -6.39 7.57
N GLN A 39 7.28 -5.57 7.50
CA GLN A 39 6.40 -5.28 8.64
C GLN A 39 5.39 -6.41 8.95
N GLY A 40 5.34 -7.47 8.14
CA GLY A 40 4.47 -8.63 8.37
C GLY A 40 3.02 -8.42 7.96
N PHE A 41 2.75 -7.52 7.00
CA PHE A 41 1.42 -7.39 6.41
C PHE A 41 1.17 -8.44 5.32
N ASP A 42 -0.01 -9.06 5.34
CA ASP A 42 -0.43 -10.08 4.39
C ASP A 42 -1.13 -9.46 3.16
N LYS A 43 -1.81 -8.34 3.35
CA LYS A 43 -2.60 -7.67 2.32
C LYS A 43 -2.40 -6.16 2.35
N ILE A 44 -2.68 -5.53 1.22
CA ILE A 44 -2.60 -4.08 1.06
C ILE A 44 -3.88 -3.53 0.42
N VAL A 45 -4.35 -2.39 0.92
CA VAL A 45 -5.40 -1.57 0.31
C VAL A 45 -4.77 -0.25 -0.13
N ILE A 46 -4.90 0.08 -1.41
CA ILE A 46 -4.43 1.35 -1.97
C ILE A 46 -5.61 2.03 -2.68
N HIS A 47 -5.81 3.32 -2.38
CA HIS A 47 -6.85 4.13 -3.04
C HIS A 47 -6.42 4.52 -4.45
N LYS A 48 -7.39 4.61 -5.38
CA LYS A 48 -7.14 4.95 -6.80
C LYS A 48 -6.27 6.19 -6.98
N GLY A 49 -6.50 7.25 -6.18
CA GLY A 49 -5.73 8.50 -6.25
C GLY A 49 -4.26 8.37 -5.82
N ASN A 50 -3.89 7.27 -5.17
CA ASN A 50 -2.54 7.03 -4.71
C ASN A 50 -1.66 6.24 -5.70
N ILE A 51 -2.23 5.76 -6.80
CA ILE A 51 -1.53 5.04 -7.89
C ILE A 51 -1.55 5.89 -9.17
N THR A 52 -0.55 5.70 -10.03
CA THR A 52 -0.54 6.29 -11.37
C THR A 52 -1.78 5.86 -12.17
N PRO A 53 -2.43 6.77 -12.92
CA PRO A 53 -3.52 6.40 -13.82
C PRO A 53 -3.12 5.33 -14.84
N ASP A 54 -1.84 5.25 -15.22
CA ASP A 54 -1.31 4.29 -16.22
C ASP A 54 -1.47 2.82 -15.81
N PHE A 55 -1.79 2.55 -14.53
CA PHE A 55 -2.08 1.22 -14.03
C PHE A 55 -3.46 0.69 -14.49
N PHE A 56 -4.41 1.59 -14.78
CA PHE A 56 -5.80 1.29 -15.10
C PHE A 56 -6.07 1.42 -16.60
#